data_AF-A0A075MYA8-F1
#
_entry.id   AF-A0A075MYA8-F1
#
_cell.length_a   1.000
_cell.length_b   1.000
_cell.length_c   1.000
_cell.angle_alpha   90.00
_cell.angle_beta   90.00
_cell.angle_gamma   90.00
#
_symmetry.space_group_name_H-M   'P 1'
#
loop_
_entity.id
_entity.type
_entity.pdbx_description
1 polymer ?
#
loop_
_entity_poly.entity_id
_entity_poly.type
_entity_poly.pdbx_seq_one_letter_code
_entity_poly.pdbx_strand_id
1 'polypeptide(L)' 'MKEGTSTKVLTKKEDKEYDRRKLIELGVDPEFLKFLSDEQARELLKAMLYLITKSQDGYV' A
#
# COMPACT_ATOMS: atom_id res chain seq x y z
N MET A 1 25.33 21.70 -14.01
CA MET A 1 24.46 20.80 -14.81
C MET A 1 25.18 19.48 -15.00
N LYS A 2 24.43 18.37 -15.06
CA LYS A 2 24.82 16.94 -14.86
C LYS A 2 24.77 16.57 -13.37
N GLU A 3 24.08 15.52 -12.91
CA GLU A 3 23.70 14.21 -13.47
C GLU A 3 22.25 13.89 -13.01
N GLY A 4 21.40 13.21 -13.77
CA GLY A 4 21.46 11.76 -13.96
C GLY A 4 20.05 11.20 -13.71
N THR A 5 19.32 11.02 -14.80
CA THR A 5 17.96 10.48 -14.86
C THR A 5 17.95 9.02 -14.37
N SER A 6 17.28 8.72 -13.26
CA SER A 6 16.70 7.39 -13.02
C SER A 6 15.76 7.46 -11.82
N THR A 7 14.49 7.74 -12.07
CA THR A 7 13.47 7.62 -11.02
C THR A 7 12.28 6.86 -11.57
N LYS A 8 12.13 5.66 -11.04
CA LYS A 8 10.92 4.84 -11.02
C LYS A 8 10.49 4.21 -12.35
N VAL A 9 11.29 3.24 -12.79
CA VAL A 9 10.69 1.96 -13.23
C VAL A 9 10.86 0.97 -12.07
N LEU A 10 10.29 1.30 -10.91
CA LEU A 10 10.05 0.28 -9.89
C LEU A 10 9.05 -0.68 -10.52
N THR A 11 9.46 -1.93 -10.60
CA THR A 11 8.78 -2.91 -11.43
C THR A 11 7.41 -3.19 -10.84
N LYS A 12 6.37 -3.39 -11.67
CA LYS A 12 5.00 -3.74 -11.22
C LYS A 12 4.94 -4.90 -10.22
N LYS A 13 6.01 -5.69 -10.09
CA LYS A 13 6.13 -6.81 -9.16
C LYS A 13 6.49 -6.34 -7.74
N GLU A 14 7.34 -5.34 -7.60
CA GLU A 14 7.73 -4.74 -6.31
C GLU A 14 6.55 -4.00 -5.67
N ASP A 15 5.74 -3.29 -6.48
CA ASP A 15 4.55 -2.59 -5.99
C ASP A 15 3.50 -3.54 -5.41
N LYS A 16 3.35 -4.75 -5.99
CA LYS A 16 2.39 -5.76 -5.49
C LYS A 16 2.80 -6.33 -4.15
N GLU A 17 4.09 -6.61 -4.00
CA GLU A 17 4.64 -7.13 -2.76
C GLU A 17 4.59 -6.07 -1.66
N TYR A 18 4.78 -4.80 -2.04
CA TYR A 18 4.61 -3.66 -1.15
C TYR A 18 3.18 -3.56 -0.59
N ASP A 19 2.16 -3.60 -1.44
CA ASP A 19 0.76 -3.42 -1.02
C ASP A 19 0.34 -4.48 0.03
N ARG A 20 0.63 -5.76 -0.25
CA ARG A 20 0.33 -6.86 0.67
C ARG A 20 1.14 -6.78 1.96
N ARG A 21 2.42 -6.44 1.89
CA ARG A 21 3.28 -6.29 3.08
C ARG A 21 2.75 -5.20 3.99
N LYS A 22 2.33 -4.06 3.44
CA LYS A 22 1.73 -2.97 4.21
C LYS A 22 0.42 -3.34 4.87
N LEU A 23 -0.44 -4.10 4.19
CA LEU A 23 -1.68 -4.60 4.81
C LEU A 23 -1.40 -5.50 6.02
N ILE A 24 -0.39 -6.37 5.93
CA ILE A 24 0.04 -7.21 7.06
C ILE A 24 0.58 -6.35 8.20
N GLU A 25 1.42 -5.35 7.91
CA GLU A 25 1.92 -4.39 8.91
C GLU A 25 0.78 -3.62 9.60
N LEU A 26 -0.33 -3.36 8.90
CA LEU A 26 -1.53 -2.72 9.43
C LEU A 26 -2.48 -3.69 10.15
N GLY A 27 -2.10 -4.96 10.29
CA GLY A 27 -2.85 -5.97 11.06
C GLY A 27 -3.88 -6.76 10.26
N VAL A 28 -3.89 -6.69 8.93
CA VAL A 28 -4.74 -7.55 8.10
C VAL A 28 -4.18 -8.97 8.08
N ASP A 29 -5.04 -9.96 8.33
CA ASP A 29 -4.67 -11.38 8.33
C ASP A 29 -4.10 -11.80 6.96
N PRO A 30 -2.87 -12.34 6.91
CA PRO A 30 -2.29 -12.88 5.68
C PRO A 30 -3.14 -13.96 4.99
N GLU A 31 -3.88 -14.79 5.73
CA GLU A 31 -4.77 -15.79 5.14
C GLU A 31 -5.94 -15.14 4.40
N PHE A 32 -6.52 -14.07 4.96
CA PHE A 32 -7.56 -13.30 4.29
C PHE A 32 -7.04 -12.66 2.98
N LEU A 33 -5.81 -12.15 2.98
CA LEU A 33 -5.22 -11.52 1.79
C LEU A 33 -5.09 -12.48 0.59
N LYS A 34 -5.03 -13.81 0.81
CA LYS A 34 -4.97 -14.79 -0.28
C LYS A 34 -6.23 -14.80 -1.15
N PHE A 35 -7.36 -14.35 -0.60
CA PHE A 35 -8.64 -14.27 -1.31
C PHE A 35 -8.81 -12.97 -2.10
N LEU A 36 -7.89 -12.02 -1.97
CA LEU A 36 -7.93 -10.75 -2.69
C LEU A 36 -7.03 -10.81 -3.94
N SER A 37 -7.56 -10.28 -5.05
CA SER A 37 -6.74 -9.89 -6.19
C SER A 37 -5.81 -8.73 -5.82
N ASP A 38 -4.77 -8.53 -6.63
CA ASP A 38 -3.81 -7.43 -6.41
C ASP A 38 -4.50 -6.05 -6.41
N GLU A 39 -5.50 -5.86 -7.27
CA GLU A 39 -6.28 -4.61 -7.32
C GLU A 39 -7.11 -4.42 -6.04
N GLN A 40 -7.74 -5.49 -5.55
CA GLN A 40 -8.49 -5.44 -4.29
C GLN A 40 -7.58 -5.16 -3.09
N ALA A 41 -6.38 -5.74 -3.05
CA ALA A 41 -5.40 -5.45 -2.00
C ALA A 41 -4.96 -3.98 -2.06
N ARG A 42 -4.71 -3.43 -3.25
CA ARG A 42 -4.38 -2.03 -3.43
C ARG A 42 -5.50 -1.09 -2.96
N GLU A 43 -6.74 -1.37 -3.35
CA GLU A 43 -7.89 -0.55 -2.94
C GLU A 43 -8.15 -0.65 -1.43
N LEU A 44 -7.96 -1.83 -0.83
CA LEU A 44 -8.02 -2.01 0.61
C LEU A 44 -6.96 -1.16 1.32
N LEU A 45 -5.71 -1.18 0.83
CA LEU A 45 -4.63 -0.38 1.42
C LEU A 45 -4.94 1.11 1.35
N LYS A 46 -5.42 1.61 0.20
CA LYS A 46 -5.85 3.01 0.05
C LYS A 46 -6.95 3.37 1.05
N ALA A 47 -7.97 2.52 1.19
CA ALA A 47 -9.07 2.76 2.12
C ALA A 47 -8.59 2.80 3.58
N MET A 48 -7.72 1.87 3.99
CA MET A 48 -7.15 1.87 5.33
C MET A 48 -6.32 3.13 5.62
N LEU A 49 -5.46 3.54 4.68
CA LEU A 49 -4.66 4.77 4.82
C LEU A 49 -5.54 6.01 4.92
N TYR A 50 -6.63 6.08 4.15
CA TYR A 50 -7.60 7.17 4.24
C TYR A 50 -8.26 7.22 5.62
N LEU A 51 -8.70 6.08 6.16
CA LEU A 51 -9.31 6.02 7.49
C LEU A 51 -8.33 6.40 8.60
N ILE A 52 -7.08 5.92 8.52
CA ILE A 52 -6.02 6.28 9.47
C ILE A 52 -5.78 7.79 9.47
N THR A 53 -5.56 8.38 8.29
CA THR A 53 -5.33 9.82 8.18
C THR A 53 -6.54 10.64 8.62
N LYS A 54 -7.77 10.22 8.31
CA LYS A 54 -8.98 10.88 8.80
C LYS A 54 -9.20 10.75 10.30
N SER A 55 -8.83 9.62 10.90
CA SER A 55 -8.89 9.47 12.35
C SER A 55 -7.90 10.40 13.06
N GLN A 56 -6.77 10.74 12.42
CA GLN A 56 -5.80 11.70 12.94
C GLN A 56 -6.28 13.15 12.83
N ASP A 57 -6.98 13.50 11.73
CA ASP A 57 -7.63 14.83 11.58
C ASP A 57 -8.71 15.09 12.64
N GLY A 58 -9.28 14.04 13.24
CA GLY A 58 -10.35 14.12 14.24
C GLY A 58 -9.90 14.27 15.70
N TYR A 59 -8.59 14.22 15.98
CA TYR A 59 -8.04 14.58 17.29
C TYR A 59 -7.83 16.10 17.34
N VAL A 60 -8.92 16.82 17.62
CA VAL A 60 -8.93 18.23 18.06
C VAL A 60 -9.16 18.27 19.57
#